data_AF-A0A0A2LVK3-F1
#
_entry.id   AF-A0A0A2LVK3-F1
#
_cell.length_a   1.000
_cell.length_b   1.000
_cell.length_c   1.000
_cell.angle_alpha   90.00
_cell.angle_beta   90.00
_cell.angle_gamma   90.00
#
_symmetry.space_group_name_H-M   'P 1'
#
loop_
_entity.id
_entity.type
_entity.pdbx_description
1 polymer ?
#
loop_
_entity_poly.entity_id
_entity_poly.type
_entity_poly.pdbx_seq_one_letter_code
_entity_poly.pdbx_strand_id
1 'polypeptide(L)'
;MGNSNCLKGLNFFMLVLISVVNIHVVYSQDMKSDSSRINSIIADISMGREATQLFVITDRENVALINRYIDARNREKEIKENELKLAKENMLGERYKKGDKTTIPQIIAILKSRDVIAISDLFNELELEYDATKRTTLFLDDSIKKELFPLIEEPELEHTIVQFLGYNRVEGYIKLFEERLLSGKSTNEDRILYWLGSDGTSEKTVDYCINPNEVKSSALFGEDLSLFLQNGTPEIKVKILNFMTEIVLKNPVKESFFYDTPSEDTYLPSDFITVEIHTSGKTYTITGFSQKRKELLIMNCISEVFAHGNTEQKEKVKKAFLKSIDNFENEELKATLKNNFKITFFETYDPSKQIEIIENTHQFTVLNNFNRLCHKISEEKKLAPEVYVALFKKFDLIEKIRRKEAWFFTDIFKYLPNFTELTQAYIEDDITKQEMLERYDRVNQTEEYTDKYIRDIGLVDNDFDAVVFKTNDFSYDDLVIYKSLYKAGISIEFDTESSAYPADHDNLILEFVKHTRGKLSGVKAYQETRFNAPKDSTDTQLFVTYKDKCYVMFPENFGDWYDMDTFLNLLNTIVKEAGIKEEFVAVYTGDQYANYIFGERKKVEKLKKDYKLDYTYEEEGY
;
A
#
# COMPACT_ATOMS: atom_id res chain seq x y z
N MET A 1 -1.29 -56.09 -24.32
CA MET A 1 -1.68 -56.12 -22.90
C MET A 1 -1.23 -54.80 -22.29
N GLY A 2 -2.14 -53.90 -21.91
CA GLY A 2 -1.72 -52.57 -21.40
C GLY A 2 -2.78 -51.48 -21.19
N ASN A 3 -4.08 -51.72 -21.43
CA ASN A 3 -5.14 -50.70 -21.29
C ASN A 3 -6.09 -50.92 -20.09
N SER A 4 -5.61 -51.54 -19.00
CA SER A 4 -6.43 -51.88 -17.82
C SER A 4 -6.40 -50.83 -16.70
N ASN A 5 -5.43 -49.91 -16.70
CA ASN A 5 -5.25 -48.98 -15.58
C ASN A 5 -6.04 -47.66 -15.70
N CYS A 6 -6.47 -47.26 -16.91
CA CYS A 6 -7.20 -46.00 -17.11
C CYS A 6 -8.68 -46.08 -16.64
N LEU A 7 -9.31 -47.26 -16.75
CA LEU A 7 -10.70 -47.47 -16.29
C LEU A 7 -10.85 -47.56 -14.76
N LYS A 8 -9.78 -47.92 -14.03
CA LYS A 8 -9.83 -48.00 -12.56
C LYS A 8 -9.81 -46.63 -11.89
N GLY A 9 -9.17 -45.63 -12.50
CA GLY A 9 -9.19 -44.25 -12.02
C GLY A 9 -10.57 -43.59 -12.15
N LEU A 10 -11.27 -43.84 -13.26
CA LEU A 10 -12.60 -43.25 -13.52
C LEU A 10 -13.67 -43.76 -12.53
N ASN A 11 -13.66 -45.05 -12.20
CA ASN A 11 -14.59 -45.64 -11.23
C ASN A 11 -14.33 -45.16 -9.79
N PHE A 12 -13.07 -44.89 -9.43
CA PHE A 12 -12.74 -44.33 -8.12
C PHE A 12 -13.22 -42.89 -7.99
N PHE A 13 -13.00 -42.06 -9.03
CA PHE A 13 -13.46 -40.67 -9.05
C PHE A 13 -14.99 -40.57 -8.99
N MET A 14 -15.72 -41.44 -9.71
CA MET A 14 -17.18 -41.44 -9.68
C MET A 14 -17.75 -41.87 -8.33
N LEU A 15 -17.14 -42.86 -7.65
CA LEU A 15 -17.58 -43.29 -6.32
C LEU A 15 -17.31 -42.24 -5.23
N VAL A 16 -16.20 -41.49 -5.34
CA VAL A 16 -15.93 -40.32 -4.49
C VAL A 16 -16.98 -39.24 -4.74
N LEU A 17 -17.28 -38.92 -6.00
CA LEU A 17 -18.29 -37.93 -6.36
C LEU A 17 -19.69 -38.27 -5.81
N ILE A 18 -20.14 -39.52 -5.97
CA ILE A 18 -21.46 -39.96 -5.48
C ILE A 18 -21.52 -39.90 -3.94
N SER A 19 -20.42 -40.22 -3.26
CA SER A 19 -20.36 -40.15 -1.79
C SER A 19 -20.39 -38.71 -1.29
N VAL A 20 -19.65 -37.81 -1.94
CA VAL A 20 -19.66 -36.36 -1.63
C VAL A 20 -21.03 -35.76 -1.89
N VAL A 21 -21.67 -36.07 -3.02
CA VAL A 21 -23.01 -35.59 -3.37
C VAL A 21 -24.06 -36.06 -2.36
N ASN A 22 -24.05 -37.34 -1.97
CA ASN A 22 -25.02 -37.86 -1.00
C ASN A 22 -24.83 -37.27 0.41
N ILE A 23 -23.59 -37.03 0.84
CA ILE A 23 -23.30 -36.34 2.10
C ILE A 23 -23.83 -34.91 2.02
N HIS A 24 -23.58 -34.19 0.92
CA HIS A 24 -24.03 -32.82 0.73
C HIS A 24 -25.57 -32.69 0.77
N VAL A 25 -26.29 -33.63 0.14
CA VAL A 25 -27.77 -33.61 0.08
C VAL A 25 -28.40 -33.79 1.47
N VAL A 26 -27.91 -34.73 2.29
CA VAL A 26 -28.47 -34.98 3.63
C VAL A 26 -28.22 -33.80 4.56
N TYR A 27 -27.00 -33.26 4.59
CA TYR A 27 -26.70 -32.07 5.40
C TYR A 27 -27.50 -30.84 4.93
N SER A 28 -27.76 -30.68 3.64
CA SER A 28 -28.46 -29.50 3.10
C SER A 28 -29.94 -29.39 3.51
N GLN A 29 -30.64 -30.52 3.74
CA GLN A 29 -32.05 -30.50 4.12
C GLN A 29 -32.24 -30.05 5.57
N ASP A 30 -31.41 -30.57 6.49
CA ASP A 30 -31.45 -30.19 7.90
C ASP A 30 -31.10 -28.71 8.09
N MET A 31 -30.10 -28.19 7.36
CA MET A 31 -29.69 -26.79 7.46
C MET A 31 -30.79 -25.78 7.08
N LYS A 32 -31.65 -26.09 6.11
CA LYS A 32 -32.77 -25.21 5.72
C LYS A 32 -33.85 -25.16 6.81
N SER A 33 -34.16 -26.31 7.39
CA SER A 33 -35.11 -26.40 8.51
C SER A 33 -34.56 -25.67 9.74
N ASP A 34 -33.29 -25.89 10.08
CA ASP A 34 -32.63 -25.23 11.20
C ASP A 34 -32.56 -23.70 11.00
N SER A 35 -32.15 -23.23 9.82
CA SER A 35 -32.16 -21.79 9.48
C SER A 35 -33.57 -21.20 9.64
N SER A 36 -34.62 -21.88 9.14
CA SER A 36 -36.01 -21.43 9.29
C SER A 36 -36.44 -21.33 10.75
N ARG A 37 -36.10 -22.34 11.56
CA ARG A 37 -36.41 -22.35 13.00
C ARG A 37 -35.64 -21.27 13.75
N ILE A 38 -34.37 -21.04 13.41
CA ILE A 38 -33.52 -19.97 13.97
C ILE A 38 -34.12 -18.60 13.65
N ASN A 39 -34.61 -18.38 12.43
CA ASN A 39 -35.31 -17.14 12.08
C ASN A 39 -36.58 -16.93 12.91
N SER A 40 -37.38 -17.98 13.12
CA SER A 40 -38.55 -17.88 14.00
C SER A 40 -38.16 -17.46 15.42
N ILE A 41 -37.13 -18.08 15.99
CA ILE A 41 -36.61 -17.71 17.32
C ILE A 41 -36.23 -16.22 17.38
N ILE A 42 -35.56 -15.72 16.33
CA ILE A 42 -35.09 -14.33 16.29
C ILE A 42 -36.23 -13.34 16.04
N ALA A 43 -37.19 -13.71 15.20
CA ALA A 43 -38.41 -12.94 15.02
C ALA A 43 -39.17 -12.82 16.35
N ASP A 44 -39.37 -13.93 17.08
CA ASP A 44 -40.07 -13.94 18.36
C ASP A 44 -39.35 -13.07 19.41
N ILE A 45 -38.02 -13.06 19.42
CA ILE A 45 -37.22 -12.24 20.35
C ILE A 45 -37.23 -10.75 19.98
N SER A 46 -37.29 -10.44 18.68
CA SER A 46 -37.30 -9.06 18.18
C SER A 46 -38.68 -8.41 18.24
N MET A 47 -39.76 -9.20 18.26
CA MET A 47 -41.13 -8.69 18.42
C MET A 47 -41.29 -7.90 19.72
N GLY A 48 -41.45 -6.58 19.59
CA GLY A 48 -41.70 -5.66 20.71
C GLY A 48 -40.45 -5.00 21.32
N ARG A 49 -39.27 -5.21 20.74
CA ARG A 49 -38.07 -4.44 21.06
C ARG A 49 -37.90 -3.29 20.06
N GLU A 50 -37.31 -2.18 20.49
CA GLU A 50 -36.74 -1.22 19.54
C GLU A 50 -35.75 -1.95 18.63
N ALA A 51 -35.51 -1.43 17.42
CA ALA A 51 -34.61 -2.03 16.45
C ALA A 51 -33.16 -2.00 16.97
N THR A 52 -32.84 -2.89 17.92
CA THR A 52 -31.49 -3.10 18.42
C THR A 52 -30.76 -4.01 17.44
N GLN A 53 -29.56 -3.63 17.01
CA GLN A 53 -28.74 -4.44 16.11
C GLN A 53 -28.15 -5.69 16.78
N LEU A 54 -28.31 -5.86 18.09
CA LEU A 54 -27.73 -6.95 18.88
C LEU A 54 -28.76 -7.61 19.81
N PHE A 55 -28.86 -8.95 19.74
CA PHE A 55 -29.73 -9.77 20.59
C PHE A 55 -28.92 -10.88 21.27
N VAL A 56 -29.35 -11.28 22.47
CA VAL A 56 -28.76 -12.42 23.20
C VAL A 56 -29.80 -13.50 23.43
N ILE A 57 -29.49 -14.71 22.99
CA ILE A 57 -30.28 -15.92 23.17
C ILE A 57 -29.62 -16.74 24.27
N THR A 58 -30.37 -17.01 25.34
CA THR A 58 -29.89 -17.77 26.52
C THR A 58 -30.63 -19.09 26.71
N ASP A 59 -31.67 -19.36 25.92
CA ASP A 59 -32.36 -20.65 25.98
C ASP A 59 -31.44 -21.77 25.50
N ARG A 60 -31.24 -22.79 26.32
CA ARG A 60 -30.24 -23.83 26.10
C ARG A 60 -30.50 -24.64 24.83
N GLU A 61 -31.77 -24.93 24.52
CA GLU A 61 -32.12 -25.71 23.33
C GLU A 61 -31.89 -24.90 22.06
N ASN A 62 -32.28 -23.62 22.08
CA ASN A 62 -32.06 -22.69 20.98
C ASN A 62 -30.56 -22.42 20.74
N VAL A 63 -29.78 -22.23 21.80
CA VAL A 63 -28.32 -22.06 21.70
C VAL A 63 -27.65 -23.34 21.17
N ALA A 64 -28.11 -24.52 21.59
CA ALA A 64 -27.61 -25.79 21.07
C ALA A 64 -27.96 -26.00 19.59
N LEU A 65 -29.15 -25.57 19.16
CA LEU A 65 -29.56 -25.56 17.75
C LEU A 65 -28.65 -24.65 16.92
N ILE A 66 -28.48 -23.40 17.34
CA ILE A 66 -27.65 -22.42 16.61
C ILE A 66 -26.18 -22.87 16.56
N ASN A 67 -25.64 -23.41 17.66
CA ASN A 67 -24.29 -23.97 17.67
C ASN A 67 -24.09 -25.07 16.61
N ARG A 68 -25.02 -26.02 16.52
CA ARG A 68 -24.95 -27.08 15.49
C ARG A 68 -25.06 -26.49 14.09
N TYR A 69 -25.89 -25.47 13.91
CA TYR A 69 -26.02 -24.76 12.64
C TYR A 69 -24.70 -24.09 12.23
N ILE A 70 -24.07 -23.33 13.14
CA ILE A 70 -22.75 -22.71 12.93
C ILE A 70 -21.71 -23.76 12.56
N ASP A 71 -21.62 -24.87 13.31
CA ASP A 71 -20.65 -25.95 13.03
C ASP A 71 -20.86 -26.58 11.65
N ALA A 72 -22.11 -26.82 11.26
CA ALA A 72 -22.44 -27.37 9.95
C ALA A 72 -22.07 -26.41 8.81
N ARG A 73 -22.35 -25.11 8.99
CA ARG A 73 -22.04 -24.07 8.01
C ARG A 73 -20.57 -23.79 7.86
N ASN A 74 -19.82 -23.75 8.96
CA ASN A 74 -18.37 -23.58 8.92
C ASN A 74 -17.70 -24.79 8.25
N ARG A 75 -18.20 -26.01 8.48
CA ARG A 75 -17.73 -27.19 7.74
C ARG A 75 -18.06 -27.10 6.25
N GLU A 76 -19.24 -26.61 5.87
CA GLU A 76 -19.59 -26.38 4.46
C GLU A 76 -18.65 -25.34 3.82
N LYS A 77 -18.37 -24.23 4.52
CA LYS A 77 -17.43 -23.18 4.10
C LYS A 77 -16.02 -23.77 3.91
N GLU A 78 -15.51 -24.50 4.89
CA GLU A 78 -14.20 -25.17 4.83
C GLU A 78 -14.12 -26.18 3.68
N ILE A 79 -15.17 -26.96 3.42
CA ILE A 79 -15.21 -27.87 2.27
C ILE A 79 -15.12 -27.08 0.96
N LYS A 80 -15.91 -26.00 0.80
CA LYS A 80 -15.88 -25.17 -0.41
C LYS A 80 -14.55 -24.46 -0.60
N GLU A 81 -13.94 -23.96 0.47
CA GLU A 81 -12.61 -23.34 0.44
C GLU A 81 -11.54 -24.37 0.05
N ASN A 82 -11.61 -25.59 0.58
CA ASN A 82 -10.73 -26.68 0.20
C ASN A 82 -10.96 -27.13 -1.25
N GLU A 83 -12.21 -27.18 -1.72
CA GLU A 83 -12.55 -27.47 -3.12
C GLU A 83 -12.03 -26.38 -4.05
N LEU A 84 -12.19 -25.10 -3.69
CA LEU A 84 -11.66 -23.96 -4.44
C LEU A 84 -10.14 -23.97 -4.44
N LYS A 85 -9.51 -24.26 -3.29
CA LYS A 85 -8.06 -24.40 -3.18
C LYS A 85 -7.57 -25.54 -4.06
N LEU A 86 -8.20 -26.71 -4.01
CA LEU A 86 -7.86 -27.84 -4.88
C LEU A 86 -8.10 -27.51 -6.36
N ALA A 87 -9.16 -26.77 -6.69
CA ALA A 87 -9.42 -26.31 -8.05
C ALA A 87 -8.29 -25.37 -8.53
N LYS A 88 -7.91 -24.38 -7.71
CA LYS A 88 -6.77 -23.49 -7.95
C LYS A 88 -5.47 -24.27 -8.09
N GLU A 89 -5.19 -25.22 -7.20
CA GLU A 89 -3.98 -26.05 -7.27
C GLU A 89 -3.94 -26.97 -8.50
N ASN A 90 -5.10 -27.26 -9.10
CA ASN A 90 -5.25 -28.03 -10.34
C ASN A 90 -5.31 -27.16 -11.60
N MET A 91 -5.34 -25.83 -11.47
CA MET A 91 -5.24 -24.90 -12.58
C MET A 91 -3.93 -25.12 -13.35
N LEU A 92 -3.97 -24.80 -14.63
CA LEU A 92 -2.91 -25.15 -15.56
C LEU A 92 -1.60 -24.43 -15.21
N GLY A 93 -1.68 -23.12 -14.95
CA GLY A 93 -0.55 -22.29 -14.56
C GLY A 93 0.04 -22.69 -13.20
N GLU A 94 -0.81 -22.96 -12.21
CA GLU A 94 -0.38 -23.40 -10.87
C GLU A 94 0.36 -24.74 -10.88
N ARG A 95 -0.16 -25.72 -11.65
CA ARG A 95 0.52 -26.99 -11.86
C ARG A 95 1.87 -26.79 -12.53
N TYR A 96 1.95 -25.92 -13.54
CA TYR A 96 3.21 -25.57 -14.20
C TYR A 96 4.21 -24.95 -13.22
N LYS A 97 3.80 -23.99 -12.38
CA LYS A 97 4.63 -23.37 -11.33
C LYS A 97 5.18 -24.40 -10.34
N LYS A 98 4.42 -25.45 -10.04
CA LYS A 98 4.84 -26.60 -9.20
C LYS A 98 5.74 -27.61 -9.93
N GLY A 99 6.11 -27.35 -11.19
CA GLY A 99 7.03 -28.19 -11.97
C GLY A 99 6.36 -29.29 -12.80
N ASP A 100 5.03 -29.31 -12.92
CA ASP A 100 4.33 -30.29 -13.76
C ASP A 100 4.50 -29.95 -15.24
N LYS A 101 5.49 -30.56 -15.88
CA LYS A 101 5.80 -30.37 -17.31
C LYS A 101 4.75 -30.98 -18.26
N THR A 102 3.79 -31.78 -17.77
CA THR A 102 2.71 -32.33 -18.62
C THR A 102 1.70 -31.27 -19.05
N THR A 103 1.73 -30.11 -18.41
CA THR A 103 0.91 -28.93 -18.72
C THR A 103 1.37 -28.18 -19.98
N ILE A 104 2.64 -28.30 -20.37
CA ILE A 104 3.24 -27.56 -21.49
C ILE A 104 2.42 -27.62 -22.79
N PRO A 105 1.97 -28.80 -23.27
CA PRO A 105 1.18 -28.87 -24.51
C PRO A 105 -0.15 -28.11 -24.43
N GLN A 106 -0.78 -28.04 -23.25
CA GLN A 106 -2.03 -27.34 -23.04
C GLN A 106 -1.82 -25.83 -22.99
N ILE A 107 -0.75 -25.38 -22.31
CA ILE A 107 -0.32 -23.97 -22.31
C ILE A 107 -0.06 -23.52 -23.75
N ILE A 108 0.70 -24.30 -24.52
CA ILE A 108 0.97 -24.02 -25.93
C ILE A 108 -0.33 -23.98 -26.75
N ALA A 109 -1.30 -24.86 -26.48
CA ALA A 109 -2.58 -24.85 -27.19
C ALA A 109 -3.39 -23.57 -26.90
N ILE A 110 -3.39 -23.08 -25.66
CA ILE A 110 -4.02 -21.79 -25.30
C ILE A 110 -3.31 -20.63 -25.99
N LEU A 111 -1.97 -20.56 -25.95
CA LEU A 111 -1.22 -19.50 -26.62
C LEU A 111 -1.47 -19.49 -28.14
N LYS A 112 -1.62 -20.67 -28.75
CA LYS A 112 -1.93 -20.81 -30.19
C LYS A 112 -3.35 -20.46 -30.56
N SER A 113 -4.31 -20.52 -29.63
CA SER A 113 -5.69 -20.16 -29.94
C SER A 113 -5.85 -18.66 -30.19
N ARG A 114 -4.93 -17.85 -29.64
CA ARG A 114 -4.99 -16.37 -29.65
C ARG A 114 -6.26 -15.82 -29.00
N ASP A 115 -6.91 -16.61 -28.15
CA ASP A 115 -8.07 -16.18 -27.39
C ASP A 115 -7.60 -15.32 -26.22
N VAL A 116 -7.93 -14.02 -26.26
CA VAL A 116 -7.49 -13.02 -25.27
C VAL A 116 -7.91 -13.41 -23.85
N ILE A 117 -9.13 -13.96 -23.69
CA ILE A 117 -9.67 -14.34 -22.38
C ILE A 117 -8.89 -15.56 -21.87
N ALA A 118 -8.74 -16.60 -22.69
CA ALA A 118 -8.03 -17.81 -22.27
C ALA A 118 -6.55 -17.55 -21.94
N ILE A 119 -5.89 -16.65 -22.70
CA ILE A 119 -4.51 -16.23 -22.43
C ILE A 119 -4.43 -15.41 -21.13
N SER A 120 -5.36 -14.48 -20.92
CA SER A 120 -5.41 -13.68 -19.68
C SER A 120 -5.65 -14.56 -18.45
N ASP A 121 -6.57 -15.52 -18.53
CA ASP A 121 -6.83 -16.48 -17.46
C ASP A 121 -5.58 -17.31 -17.15
N LEU A 122 -4.91 -17.83 -18.19
CA LEU A 122 -3.65 -18.55 -18.04
C LEU A 122 -2.55 -17.68 -17.38
N PHE A 123 -2.48 -16.40 -17.69
CA PHE A 123 -1.48 -15.50 -17.09
C PHE A 123 -1.78 -15.22 -15.63
N ASN A 124 -3.04 -15.00 -15.26
CA ASN A 124 -3.45 -14.87 -13.87
C ASN A 124 -3.07 -16.14 -13.07
N GLU A 125 -3.18 -17.32 -13.67
CA GLU A 125 -2.73 -18.58 -13.05
C GLU A 125 -1.21 -18.72 -12.96
N LEU A 126 -0.46 -18.14 -13.91
CA LEU A 126 1.01 -18.19 -13.96
C LEU A 126 1.69 -17.09 -13.16
N GLU A 127 0.95 -16.05 -12.77
CA GLU A 127 1.46 -14.90 -12.06
C GLU A 127 2.08 -15.30 -10.71
N LEU A 128 3.22 -14.70 -10.39
CA LEU A 128 3.88 -14.85 -9.10
C LEU A 128 3.23 -13.91 -8.07
N GLU A 129 3.09 -14.36 -6.83
CA GLU A 129 2.66 -13.48 -5.74
C GLU A 129 3.60 -12.27 -5.65
N TYR A 130 3.03 -11.07 -5.57
CA TYR A 130 3.81 -9.85 -5.42
C TYR A 130 4.54 -9.87 -4.06
N ASP A 131 5.82 -10.23 -4.07
CA ASP A 131 6.72 -9.98 -2.94
C ASP A 131 7.68 -8.86 -3.36
N ALA A 132 7.39 -7.63 -2.93
CA ALA A 132 8.21 -6.44 -3.21
C ALA A 132 9.70 -6.65 -2.86
N THR A 133 9.99 -7.54 -1.91
CA THR A 133 11.35 -7.84 -1.45
C THR A 133 12.01 -8.99 -2.22
N LYS A 134 11.22 -9.86 -2.84
CA LYS A 134 11.69 -11.00 -3.63
C LYS A 134 11.20 -10.88 -5.06
N ARG A 135 11.92 -10.06 -5.82
CA ARG A 135 11.86 -10.01 -7.28
C ARG A 135 12.21 -11.39 -7.85
N THR A 136 11.25 -12.29 -7.90
CA THR A 136 11.41 -13.65 -8.38
C THR A 136 11.18 -13.70 -9.89
N THR A 137 12.03 -14.44 -10.60
CA THR A 137 11.91 -14.66 -12.04
C THR A 137 11.09 -15.91 -12.28
N LEU A 138 10.04 -15.80 -13.11
CA LEU A 138 9.31 -16.97 -13.61
C LEU A 138 10.10 -17.62 -14.75
N PHE A 139 10.48 -18.89 -14.55
CA PHE A 139 11.17 -19.69 -15.57
C PHE A 139 10.16 -20.43 -16.45
N LEU A 140 9.98 -19.93 -17.68
CA LEU A 140 9.18 -20.59 -18.70
C LEU A 140 10.01 -21.55 -19.55
N ASP A 141 9.42 -22.69 -19.90
CA ASP A 141 10.00 -23.64 -20.84
C ASP A 141 10.21 -22.98 -22.21
N ASP A 142 11.30 -23.31 -22.91
CA ASP A 142 11.61 -22.72 -24.21
C ASP A 142 10.49 -22.94 -25.23
N SER A 143 9.77 -24.07 -25.13
CA SER A 143 8.61 -24.34 -25.99
C SER A 143 7.43 -23.41 -25.73
N ILE A 144 7.23 -22.98 -24.47
CA ILE A 144 6.23 -21.96 -24.11
C ILE A 144 6.71 -20.59 -24.60
N LYS A 145 7.97 -20.20 -24.31
CA LYS A 145 8.54 -18.90 -24.74
C LYS A 145 8.43 -18.72 -26.26
N LYS A 146 8.69 -19.77 -27.03
CA LYS A 146 8.60 -19.76 -28.49
C LYS A 146 7.21 -19.38 -29.02
N GLU A 147 6.16 -19.78 -28.32
CA GLU A 147 4.77 -19.51 -28.71
C GLU A 147 4.25 -18.21 -28.08
N LEU A 148 4.74 -17.87 -26.88
CA LEU A 148 4.37 -16.68 -26.11
C LEU A 148 4.96 -15.39 -26.70
N PHE A 149 6.27 -15.36 -26.97
CA PHE A 149 6.96 -14.12 -27.33
C PHE A 149 6.44 -13.47 -28.62
N PRO A 150 6.11 -14.23 -29.69
CA PRO A 150 5.52 -13.62 -30.90
C PRO A 150 4.17 -12.93 -30.65
N LEU A 151 3.44 -13.29 -29.58
CA LEU A 151 2.15 -12.66 -29.27
C LEU A 151 2.28 -11.18 -28.89
N ILE A 152 3.47 -10.70 -28.53
CA ILE A 152 3.70 -9.26 -28.32
C ILE A 152 3.48 -8.43 -29.59
N GLU A 153 3.51 -9.07 -30.76
CA GLU A 153 3.26 -8.40 -32.04
C GLU A 153 1.77 -8.20 -32.35
N GLU A 154 0.88 -8.87 -31.60
CA GLU A 154 -0.58 -8.81 -31.76
C GLU A 154 -1.13 -7.64 -30.94
N PRO A 155 -1.68 -6.57 -31.55
CA PRO A 155 -2.07 -5.34 -30.83
C PRO A 155 -3.05 -5.57 -29.68
N GLU A 156 -3.99 -6.50 -29.84
CA GLU A 156 -4.99 -6.86 -28.82
C GLU A 156 -4.42 -7.63 -27.63
N LEU A 157 -3.23 -8.23 -27.76
CA LEU A 157 -2.55 -8.98 -26.71
C LEU A 157 -1.34 -8.23 -26.15
N GLU A 158 -0.76 -7.28 -26.88
CA GLU A 158 0.51 -6.65 -26.54
C GLU A 158 0.54 -6.12 -25.09
N HIS A 159 -0.54 -5.46 -24.63
CA HIS A 159 -0.63 -4.97 -23.25
C HIS A 159 -0.51 -6.11 -22.23
N THR A 160 -1.31 -7.16 -22.39
CA THR A 160 -1.34 -8.33 -21.50
C THR A 160 -0.01 -9.09 -21.53
N ILE A 161 0.61 -9.24 -22.70
CA ILE A 161 1.93 -9.87 -22.85
C ILE A 161 3.01 -9.04 -22.13
N VAL A 162 3.03 -7.72 -22.35
CA VAL A 162 4.00 -6.82 -21.73
C VAL A 162 3.85 -6.81 -20.20
N GLN A 163 2.61 -6.72 -19.70
CA GLN A 163 2.34 -6.77 -18.27
C GLN A 163 2.83 -8.10 -17.67
N PHE A 164 2.44 -9.23 -18.26
CA PHE A 164 2.80 -10.54 -17.75
C PHE A 164 4.31 -10.79 -17.75
N LEU A 165 4.98 -10.53 -18.88
CA LEU A 165 6.42 -10.78 -19.02
C LEU A 165 7.26 -9.87 -18.11
N GLY A 166 6.88 -8.59 -18.00
CA GLY A 166 7.59 -7.61 -17.18
C GLY A 166 7.39 -7.86 -15.69
N TYR A 167 6.14 -8.04 -15.27
CA TYR A 167 5.80 -8.31 -13.87
C TYR A 167 6.46 -9.58 -13.34
N ASN A 168 6.42 -10.67 -14.12
CA ASN A 168 7.01 -11.95 -13.75
C ASN A 168 8.51 -12.08 -14.11
N ARG A 169 9.11 -11.02 -14.69
CA ARG A 169 10.51 -10.96 -15.12
C ARG A 169 10.96 -12.18 -15.92
N VAL A 170 10.10 -12.63 -16.84
CA VAL A 170 10.31 -13.88 -17.60
C VAL A 170 11.62 -13.81 -18.38
N GLU A 171 12.49 -14.82 -18.23
CA GLU A 171 13.81 -14.84 -18.88
C GLU A 171 13.73 -14.48 -20.39
N GLY A 172 14.48 -13.46 -20.79
CA GLY A 172 14.54 -12.97 -22.16
C GLY A 172 13.61 -11.79 -22.48
N TYR A 173 12.72 -11.39 -21.56
CA TYR A 173 11.78 -10.28 -21.78
C TYR A 173 12.49 -8.96 -22.13
N ILE A 174 13.63 -8.64 -21.52
CA ILE A 174 14.39 -7.39 -21.79
C ILE A 174 14.73 -7.28 -23.27
N LYS A 175 15.28 -8.34 -23.86
CA LYS A 175 15.66 -8.35 -25.28
C LYS A 175 14.42 -8.24 -26.17
N LEU A 176 13.35 -8.96 -25.84
CA LEU A 176 12.10 -8.92 -26.57
C LEU A 176 11.48 -7.51 -26.56
N PHE A 177 11.43 -6.89 -25.39
CA PHE A 177 10.92 -5.54 -25.17
C PHE A 177 11.76 -4.49 -25.89
N GLU A 178 13.09 -4.59 -25.80
CA GLU A 178 14.02 -3.73 -26.56
C GLU A 178 13.77 -3.87 -28.07
N GLU A 179 13.70 -5.08 -28.62
CA GLU A 179 13.44 -5.31 -30.05
C GLU A 179 12.06 -4.77 -30.47
N ARG A 180 11.03 -5.00 -29.65
CA ARG A 180 9.67 -4.52 -29.91
C ARG A 180 9.59 -2.99 -29.88
N LEU A 181 10.20 -2.34 -28.89
CA LEU A 181 10.28 -0.89 -28.77
C LEU A 181 11.04 -0.27 -29.96
N LEU A 182 12.24 -0.76 -30.24
CA LEU A 182 13.10 -0.27 -31.32
C LEU A 182 12.52 -0.49 -32.72
N SER A 183 11.60 -1.45 -32.86
CA SER A 183 10.87 -1.64 -34.12
C SER A 183 9.94 -0.47 -34.47
N GLY A 184 9.58 0.35 -33.47
CA GLY A 184 8.61 1.44 -33.59
C GLY A 184 7.17 0.99 -33.84
N LYS A 185 6.87 -0.31 -33.68
CA LYS A 185 5.55 -0.91 -33.95
C LYS A 185 4.71 -1.15 -32.70
N SER A 186 5.25 -0.89 -31.51
CA SER A 186 4.55 -1.15 -30.25
C SER A 186 3.38 -0.19 -30.04
N THR A 187 2.26 -0.69 -29.52
CA THR A 187 1.15 0.13 -29.04
C THR A 187 1.17 0.36 -27.52
N ASN A 188 2.16 -0.21 -26.80
CA ASN A 188 2.34 -0.12 -25.35
C ASN A 188 3.77 0.33 -25.01
N GLU A 189 4.27 1.35 -25.70
CA GLU A 189 5.64 1.85 -25.53
C GLU A 189 5.94 2.27 -24.08
N ASP A 190 4.98 2.91 -23.42
CA ASP A 190 5.03 3.35 -22.02
C ASP A 190 5.27 2.18 -21.06
N ARG A 191 4.47 1.11 -21.19
CA ARG A 191 4.59 -0.05 -20.31
C ARG A 191 5.87 -0.83 -20.57
N ILE A 192 6.30 -0.92 -21.83
CA ILE A 192 7.59 -1.51 -22.19
C ILE A 192 8.74 -0.71 -21.57
N LEU A 193 8.70 0.63 -21.66
CA LEU A 193 9.70 1.50 -21.06
C LEU A 193 9.75 1.39 -19.55
N TYR A 194 8.60 1.36 -18.87
CA TYR A 194 8.51 1.15 -17.43
C TYR A 194 9.27 -0.11 -17.00
N TRP A 195 9.02 -1.25 -17.66
CA TRP A 195 9.69 -2.52 -17.31
C TRP A 195 11.18 -2.51 -17.65
N LEU A 196 11.56 -1.95 -18.79
CA LEU A 196 12.97 -1.81 -19.17
C LEU A 196 13.73 -0.85 -18.22
N GLY A 197 13.07 0.21 -17.76
CA GLY A 197 13.62 1.16 -16.79
C GLY A 197 13.71 0.58 -15.38
N SER A 198 12.73 -0.24 -14.97
CA SER A 198 12.78 -0.97 -13.69
C SER A 198 13.94 -1.97 -13.64
N ASP A 199 14.37 -2.50 -14.78
CA ASP A 199 15.54 -3.36 -14.90
C ASP A 199 16.84 -2.54 -15.03
N GLY A 200 16.80 -1.45 -15.80
CA GLY A 200 17.87 -0.47 -15.91
C GLY A 200 19.03 -0.88 -16.83
N THR A 201 18.97 -2.03 -17.50
CA THR A 201 20.15 -2.58 -18.22
C THR A 201 20.21 -2.24 -19.72
N SER A 202 19.11 -1.80 -20.33
CA SER A 202 19.05 -1.61 -21.80
C SER A 202 19.58 -0.24 -22.24
N GLU A 203 20.86 -0.19 -22.63
CA GLU A 203 21.48 1.02 -23.19
C GLU A 203 20.81 1.45 -24.52
N LYS A 204 20.37 0.50 -25.35
CA LYS A 204 19.73 0.84 -26.64
C LYS A 204 18.36 1.48 -26.44
N THR A 205 17.63 1.07 -25.40
CA THR A 205 16.37 1.74 -25.03
C THR A 205 16.62 3.17 -24.61
N VAL A 206 17.69 3.41 -23.86
CA VAL A 206 18.12 4.77 -23.52
C VAL A 206 18.47 5.55 -24.79
N ASP A 207 19.25 4.99 -25.72
CA ASP A 207 19.56 5.61 -27.02
C ASP A 207 18.30 5.99 -27.80
N TYR A 208 17.33 5.08 -27.81
CA TYR A 208 16.04 5.30 -28.44
C TYR A 208 15.27 6.45 -27.79
N CYS A 209 15.16 6.46 -26.46
CA CYS A 209 14.50 7.53 -25.73
C CYS A 209 15.18 8.88 -25.96
N ILE A 210 16.51 8.93 -25.99
CA ILE A 210 17.25 10.20 -26.09
C ILE A 210 17.47 10.67 -27.54
N ASN A 211 16.99 9.93 -28.56
CA ASN A 211 17.20 10.29 -29.95
C ASN A 211 16.42 11.56 -30.32
N PRO A 212 17.11 12.69 -30.64
CA PRO A 212 16.46 13.97 -30.88
C PRO A 212 15.63 14.02 -32.18
N ASN A 213 15.82 13.06 -33.09
CA ASN A 213 15.09 12.99 -34.36
C ASN A 213 13.75 12.25 -34.25
N GLU A 214 13.50 11.56 -33.14
CA GLU A 214 12.33 10.71 -32.92
C GLU A 214 11.69 11.02 -31.57
N VAL A 215 11.52 12.31 -31.22
CA VAL A 215 10.78 12.68 -30.02
C VAL A 215 9.32 12.27 -30.19
N LYS A 216 9.05 10.99 -29.91
CA LYS A 216 7.74 10.40 -29.67
C LYS A 216 7.19 10.99 -28.37
N SER A 217 5.92 10.75 -28.09
CA SER A 217 5.15 11.55 -27.14
C SER A 217 5.90 11.83 -25.83
N SER A 218 5.85 13.09 -25.39
CA SER A 218 6.51 13.61 -24.19
C SER A 218 6.20 12.89 -22.86
N ALA A 219 5.23 11.95 -22.86
CA ALA A 219 4.89 11.15 -21.68
C ALA A 219 6.01 10.15 -21.32
N LEU A 220 6.77 9.67 -22.31
CA LEU A 220 7.79 8.61 -22.18
C LEU A 220 9.10 9.05 -21.48
N PHE A 221 9.22 10.31 -21.08
CA PHE A 221 10.52 10.88 -20.70
C PHE A 221 10.69 11.17 -19.22
N GLY A 222 9.61 11.36 -18.46
CA GLY A 222 9.70 11.73 -17.05
C GLY A 222 9.92 10.52 -16.16
N GLU A 223 8.86 9.73 -16.02
CA GLU A 223 8.83 8.60 -15.08
C GLU A 223 9.72 7.45 -15.56
N ASP A 224 9.70 7.13 -16.85
CA ASP A 224 10.46 6.00 -17.40
C ASP A 224 11.98 6.22 -17.33
N LEU A 225 12.48 7.42 -17.68
CA LEU A 225 13.91 7.72 -17.55
C LEU A 225 14.35 7.84 -16.09
N SER A 226 13.44 8.24 -15.17
CA SER A 226 13.74 8.24 -13.74
C SER A 226 14.03 6.82 -13.23
N LEU A 227 13.33 5.80 -13.74
CA LEU A 227 13.59 4.41 -13.39
C LEU A 227 14.97 3.96 -13.89
N PHE A 228 15.38 4.36 -15.09
CA PHE A 228 16.75 4.13 -15.56
C PHE A 228 17.80 4.89 -14.74
N LEU A 229 17.51 6.10 -14.25
CA LEU A 229 18.41 6.82 -13.34
C LEU A 229 18.54 6.14 -11.98
N GLN A 230 17.47 5.52 -11.49
CA GLN A 230 17.47 4.75 -10.26
C GLN A 230 18.24 3.44 -10.43
N ASN A 231 17.85 2.63 -11.42
CA ASN A 231 18.29 1.24 -11.56
C ASN A 231 19.47 1.01 -12.53
N GLY A 232 19.76 1.97 -13.41
CA GLY A 232 20.71 1.75 -14.50
C GLY A 232 22.18 1.74 -14.10
N THR A 233 23.05 1.33 -15.03
CA THR A 233 24.50 1.36 -14.83
C THR A 233 25.00 2.82 -14.77
N PRO A 234 26.19 3.09 -14.18
CA PRO A 234 26.76 4.43 -14.17
C PRO A 234 26.83 5.10 -15.56
N GLU A 235 27.12 4.32 -16.60
CA GLU A 235 27.19 4.80 -17.98
C GLU A 235 25.82 5.24 -18.50
N ILE A 236 24.78 4.43 -18.27
CA ILE A 236 23.39 4.76 -18.59
C ILE A 236 22.96 6.04 -17.86
N LYS A 237 23.25 6.14 -16.55
CA LYS A 237 22.91 7.32 -15.75
C LYS A 237 23.56 8.58 -16.33
N VAL A 238 24.87 8.54 -16.59
CA VAL A 238 25.61 9.67 -17.17
C VAL A 238 25.05 10.07 -18.54
N LYS A 239 24.69 9.09 -19.37
CA LYS A 239 24.10 9.31 -20.70
C LYS A 239 22.75 10.03 -20.61
N ILE A 240 21.85 9.56 -19.76
CA ILE A 240 20.55 10.20 -19.50
C ILE A 240 20.75 11.62 -18.96
N LEU A 241 21.64 11.79 -17.98
CA LEU A 241 21.94 13.11 -17.38
C LEU A 241 22.48 14.10 -18.40
N ASN A 242 23.36 13.67 -19.30
CA ASN A 242 23.86 14.50 -20.39
C ASN A 242 22.74 14.91 -21.35
N PHE A 243 21.89 13.96 -21.75
CA PHE A 243 20.74 14.26 -22.61
C PHE A 243 19.75 15.23 -21.96
N MET A 244 19.37 14.99 -20.71
CA MET A 244 18.49 15.89 -19.94
C MET A 244 19.12 17.28 -19.84
N THR A 245 20.43 17.37 -19.59
CA THR A 245 21.18 18.64 -19.61
C THR A 245 21.08 19.34 -20.96
N GLU A 246 21.22 18.61 -22.06
CA GLU A 246 21.08 19.15 -23.42
C GLU A 246 19.66 19.63 -23.73
N ILE A 247 18.63 18.90 -23.32
CA ILE A 247 17.23 19.32 -23.49
C ILE A 247 17.02 20.68 -22.83
N VAL A 248 17.47 20.83 -21.58
CA VAL A 248 17.33 22.08 -20.83
C VAL A 248 18.12 23.21 -21.51
N LEU A 249 19.32 22.93 -22.01
CA LEU A 249 20.14 23.90 -22.75
C LEU A 249 19.50 24.36 -24.08
N LYS A 250 18.83 23.44 -24.80
CA LYS A 250 18.19 23.72 -26.10
C LYS A 250 16.81 24.34 -25.96
N ASN A 251 16.10 24.05 -24.88
CA ASN A 251 14.74 24.51 -24.62
C ASN A 251 14.73 25.36 -23.34
N PRO A 252 15.14 26.64 -23.44
CA PRO A 252 15.11 27.54 -22.30
C PRO A 252 13.71 27.57 -21.69
N VAL A 253 13.62 27.42 -20.38
CA VAL A 253 12.38 27.60 -19.60
C VAL A 253 11.82 28.98 -19.95
N LYS A 254 10.52 29.08 -20.28
CA LYS A 254 9.89 30.37 -20.59
C LYS A 254 9.07 30.87 -19.43
N GLU A 255 8.87 32.17 -19.39
CA GLU A 255 8.06 32.84 -18.40
C GLU A 255 6.63 32.29 -18.31
N SER A 256 6.01 31.96 -19.45
CA SER A 256 4.65 31.42 -19.48
C SER A 256 4.49 30.09 -18.72
N PHE A 257 5.59 29.37 -18.46
CA PHE A 257 5.53 28.09 -17.72
C PHE A 257 5.13 28.30 -16.26
N PHE A 258 5.21 29.55 -15.76
CA PHE A 258 4.97 29.92 -14.37
C PHE A 258 3.57 30.46 -14.08
N TYR A 259 2.78 30.76 -15.12
CA TYR A 259 1.58 31.58 -15.00
C TYR A 259 0.30 30.95 -15.58
N ASP A 260 0.40 29.81 -16.27
CA ASP A 260 -0.78 29.07 -16.74
C ASP A 260 -1.44 28.37 -15.54
N THR A 261 -2.37 29.06 -14.87
CA THR A 261 -3.24 28.45 -13.85
C THR A 261 -4.24 27.55 -14.57
N PRO A 262 -4.42 26.28 -14.16
CA PRO A 262 -5.46 25.43 -14.75
C PRO A 262 -6.83 26.09 -14.56
N SER A 263 -7.64 26.16 -15.62
CA SER A 263 -9.07 26.47 -15.44
C SER A 263 -9.69 25.36 -14.59
N GLU A 264 -10.49 25.73 -13.59
CA GLU A 264 -11.10 24.84 -12.58
C GLU A 264 -11.85 23.63 -13.16
N ASP A 265 -12.25 23.67 -14.44
CA ASP A 265 -13.05 22.65 -15.13
C ASP A 265 -12.30 21.35 -15.55
N THR A 266 -11.05 21.10 -15.13
CA THR A 266 -10.27 19.91 -15.56
C THR A 266 -9.73 19.01 -14.45
N TYR A 267 -10.38 19.00 -13.28
CA TYR A 267 -10.00 18.12 -12.18
C TYR A 267 -10.42 16.66 -12.41
N LEU A 268 -9.43 15.78 -12.68
CA LEU A 268 -9.32 14.42 -12.15
C LEU A 268 -7.83 13.99 -12.12
N PRO A 269 -7.41 13.13 -11.17
CA PRO A 269 -6.02 13.00 -10.73
C PRO A 269 -5.24 11.88 -11.47
N SER A 270 -3.95 12.12 -11.72
CA SER A 270 -2.91 11.09 -11.48
C SER A 270 -1.50 11.66 -11.36
N ASP A 271 -1.08 12.65 -12.17
CA ASP A 271 0.35 13.02 -12.19
C ASP A 271 0.56 14.54 -12.05
N PHE A 272 0.61 15.00 -10.81
CA PHE A 272 1.04 16.36 -10.49
C PHE A 272 2.55 16.39 -10.26
N ILE A 273 3.26 17.22 -11.04
CA ILE A 273 4.61 17.63 -10.67
C ILE A 273 4.55 19.10 -10.32
N THR A 274 4.57 19.36 -9.02
CA THR A 274 4.67 20.71 -8.47
C THR A 274 6.14 21.08 -8.38
N VAL A 275 6.60 22.01 -9.24
CA VAL A 275 7.93 22.61 -9.04
C VAL A 275 7.77 23.98 -8.44
N GLU A 276 8.32 24.11 -7.25
CA GLU A 276 8.24 25.31 -6.45
C GLU A 276 9.54 26.11 -6.57
N ILE A 277 9.45 27.31 -7.17
CA ILE A 277 10.59 28.22 -7.32
C ILE A 277 10.42 29.39 -6.35
N HIS A 278 11.30 29.39 -5.35
CA HIS A 278 11.38 30.46 -4.36
C HIS A 278 12.23 31.62 -4.83
N THR A 279 11.74 32.81 -4.53
CA THR A 279 12.51 34.04 -4.72
C THR A 279 12.28 34.99 -3.53
N SER A 280 13.07 36.06 -3.38
CA SER A 280 12.96 36.96 -2.22
C SER A 280 11.64 37.73 -2.23
N GLY A 281 10.63 37.15 -1.59
CA GLY A 281 9.31 37.73 -1.36
C GLY A 281 8.17 37.17 -2.22
N LYS A 282 8.41 36.22 -3.14
CA LYS A 282 7.35 35.56 -3.94
C LYS A 282 7.69 34.09 -4.20
N THR A 283 6.66 33.25 -4.13
CA THR A 283 6.72 31.83 -4.50
C THR A 283 6.04 31.66 -5.82
N TYR A 284 6.71 30.97 -6.72
CA TYR A 284 6.13 30.55 -7.98
C TYR A 284 5.94 29.04 -7.91
N THR A 285 4.71 28.60 -7.68
CA THR A 285 4.33 27.20 -7.72
C THR A 285 3.93 26.86 -9.15
N ILE A 286 4.72 26.01 -9.82
CA ILE A 286 4.38 25.48 -11.13
C ILE A 286 3.57 24.21 -10.90
N THR A 287 2.26 24.30 -11.10
CA THR A 287 1.33 23.15 -11.15
C THR A 287 0.73 23.11 -12.55
N GLY A 288 1.10 22.13 -13.36
CA GLY A 288 0.67 22.06 -14.76
C GLY A 288 -0.04 20.75 -15.11
N PHE A 289 -1.22 20.86 -15.72
CA PHE A 289 -1.85 19.76 -16.45
C PHE A 289 -1.76 19.95 -17.98
N SER A 290 -1.46 18.82 -18.62
CA SER A 290 -1.74 18.32 -19.98
C SER A 290 -1.66 19.18 -21.26
N GLN A 291 -1.63 20.52 -21.27
CA GLN A 291 -1.63 21.25 -22.55
C GLN A 291 -0.24 21.66 -23.08
N LYS A 292 0.80 21.72 -22.25
CA LYS A 292 2.17 21.96 -22.72
C LYS A 292 3.17 20.96 -22.12
N ARG A 293 2.98 19.69 -22.51
CA ARG A 293 3.78 18.54 -22.06
C ARG A 293 5.31 18.68 -22.24
N LYS A 294 5.78 19.58 -23.14
CA LYS A 294 7.21 19.90 -23.29
C LYS A 294 7.78 20.67 -22.09
N GLU A 295 6.95 21.41 -21.37
CA GLU A 295 7.34 22.30 -20.28
C GLU A 295 7.51 21.51 -18.98
N LEU A 296 6.58 20.60 -18.69
CA LEU A 296 6.68 19.63 -17.59
C LEU A 296 7.94 18.75 -17.75
N LEU A 297 8.23 18.33 -18.98
CA LEU A 297 9.43 17.55 -19.30
C LEU A 297 10.72 18.29 -18.92
N ILE A 298 10.83 19.58 -19.26
CA ILE A 298 12.03 20.38 -18.92
C ILE A 298 12.19 20.46 -17.40
N MET A 299 11.09 20.63 -16.66
CA MET A 299 11.10 20.70 -15.20
C MET A 299 11.51 19.36 -14.56
N ASN A 300 11.06 18.23 -15.10
CA ASN A 300 11.48 16.90 -14.66
C ASN A 300 12.97 16.67 -14.94
N CYS A 301 13.43 17.01 -16.15
CA CYS A 301 14.85 16.93 -16.52
C CYS A 301 15.74 17.77 -15.59
N ILE A 302 15.28 18.97 -15.21
CA ILE A 302 15.99 19.80 -14.23
C ILE A 302 16.09 19.05 -12.89
N SER A 303 14.96 18.59 -12.36
CA SER A 303 14.91 17.87 -11.07
C SER A 303 15.87 16.67 -11.05
N GLU A 304 15.81 15.82 -12.08
CA GLU A 304 16.65 14.63 -12.22
C GLU A 304 18.14 14.95 -12.38
N VAL A 305 18.51 15.94 -13.22
CA VAL A 305 19.92 16.35 -13.37
C VAL A 305 20.49 16.87 -12.07
N PHE A 306 19.69 17.54 -11.25
CA PHE A 306 20.19 17.97 -9.98
C PHE A 306 20.20 16.89 -8.90
N ALA A 307 19.26 15.96 -8.90
CA ALA A 307 19.26 14.83 -7.98
C ALA A 307 20.46 13.89 -8.23
N HIS A 308 20.79 13.66 -9.51
CA HIS A 308 21.70 12.58 -9.91
C HIS A 308 22.93 13.04 -10.72
N GLY A 309 22.97 14.28 -11.19
CA GLY A 309 24.07 14.82 -11.99
C GLY A 309 25.35 15.13 -11.20
N ASN A 310 26.47 15.08 -11.90
CA ASN A 310 27.75 15.55 -11.36
C ASN A 310 27.80 17.10 -11.29
N THR A 311 28.81 17.64 -10.60
CA THR A 311 28.97 19.09 -10.40
C THR A 311 29.00 19.88 -11.71
N GLU A 312 29.63 19.34 -12.76
CA GLU A 312 29.72 20.01 -14.06
C GLU A 312 28.36 20.09 -14.77
N GLN A 313 27.61 18.97 -14.77
CA GLN A 313 26.26 18.89 -15.35
C GLN A 313 25.30 19.85 -14.65
N LYS A 314 25.31 19.84 -13.31
CA LYS A 314 24.53 20.76 -12.46
C LYS A 314 24.81 22.22 -12.80
N GLU A 315 26.08 22.60 -12.91
CA GLU A 315 26.47 23.98 -13.26
C GLU A 315 26.09 24.35 -14.70
N LYS A 316 26.13 23.40 -15.65
CA LYS A 316 25.65 23.61 -17.02
C LYS A 316 24.14 23.87 -17.07
N VAL A 317 23.33 23.03 -16.43
CA VAL A 317 21.87 23.20 -16.34
C VAL A 317 21.51 24.49 -15.63
N LYS A 318 22.18 24.80 -14.52
CA LYS A 318 22.01 26.06 -13.80
C LYS A 318 22.28 27.27 -14.69
N LYS A 319 23.40 27.29 -15.42
CA LYS A 319 23.72 28.37 -16.38
C LYS A 319 22.70 28.45 -17.51
N ALA A 320 22.23 27.31 -18.02
CA ALA A 320 21.19 27.24 -19.04
C ALA A 320 19.90 27.91 -18.58
N PHE A 321 19.46 27.55 -17.37
CA PHE A 321 18.26 28.09 -16.76
C PHE A 321 18.42 29.58 -16.44
N LEU A 322 19.55 29.99 -15.86
CA LEU A 322 19.83 31.42 -15.61
C LEU A 322 19.80 32.25 -16.90
N LYS A 323 20.32 31.70 -17.98
CA LYS A 323 20.25 32.30 -19.31
C LYS A 323 18.84 32.27 -19.91
N SER A 324 18.01 31.28 -19.59
CA SER A 324 16.61 31.26 -20.05
C SER A 324 15.79 32.35 -19.38
N ILE A 325 16.05 32.64 -18.10
CA ILE A 325 15.45 33.75 -17.35
C ILE A 325 15.73 35.11 -18.03
N ASP A 326 16.89 35.28 -18.69
CA ASP A 326 17.20 36.52 -19.42
C ASP A 326 16.12 36.90 -20.45
N ASN A 327 15.40 35.91 -20.97
CA ASN A 327 14.38 36.07 -22.01
C ASN A 327 12.97 36.36 -21.45
N PHE A 328 12.83 36.54 -20.13
CA PHE A 328 11.53 36.83 -19.53
C PHE A 328 11.21 38.31 -19.75
N GLU A 329 9.95 38.59 -20.11
CA GLU A 329 9.46 39.95 -20.38
C GLU A 329 9.18 40.68 -19.07
N ASN A 330 8.77 39.95 -18.03
CA ASN A 330 8.57 40.51 -16.70
C ASN A 330 9.92 40.73 -16.00
N GLU A 331 10.39 41.98 -16.05
CA GLU A 331 11.65 42.40 -15.43
C GLU A 331 11.66 42.19 -13.90
N GLU A 332 10.50 42.22 -13.23
CA GLU A 332 10.39 41.90 -11.81
C GLU A 332 10.65 40.41 -11.60
N LEU A 333 9.96 39.51 -12.31
CA LEU A 333 10.19 38.06 -12.23
C LEU A 333 11.61 37.70 -12.65
N LYS A 334 12.16 38.34 -13.70
CA LYS A 334 13.52 38.12 -14.20
C LYS A 334 14.58 38.53 -13.20
N ALA A 335 14.44 39.70 -12.57
CA ALA A 335 15.32 40.14 -11.49
C ALA A 335 15.17 39.22 -10.27
N THR A 336 13.95 38.82 -9.97
CA THR A 336 13.58 37.98 -8.84
C THR A 336 14.10 36.56 -8.98
N LEU A 337 14.01 35.97 -10.18
CA LEU A 337 14.68 34.74 -10.52
C LEU A 337 16.19 34.96 -10.54
N LYS A 338 16.82 35.80 -11.37
CA LYS A 338 18.30 35.92 -11.39
C LYS A 338 18.96 36.22 -10.04
N ASN A 339 18.37 37.07 -9.22
CA ASN A 339 18.94 37.48 -7.94
C ASN A 339 18.63 36.49 -6.81
N ASN A 340 17.58 35.67 -6.96
CA ASN A 340 17.15 34.73 -5.93
C ASN A 340 17.06 33.28 -6.41
N PHE A 341 17.50 32.98 -7.63
CA PHE A 341 17.60 31.64 -8.22
C PHE A 341 18.82 30.95 -7.60
N LYS A 342 18.75 30.78 -6.30
CA LYS A 342 19.29 29.60 -5.65
C LYS A 342 18.28 28.51 -5.98
N ILE A 343 18.62 27.64 -6.93
CA ILE A 343 18.08 26.28 -6.79
C ILE A 343 18.74 25.76 -5.53
N THR A 344 18.01 25.87 -4.44
CA THR A 344 18.46 25.37 -3.16
C THR A 344 18.32 23.85 -3.24
N PHE A 345 19.33 23.20 -3.79
CA PHE A 345 19.71 21.92 -3.19
C PHE A 345 20.21 22.26 -1.81
N PHE A 346 19.81 21.46 -0.83
CA PHE A 346 20.38 21.48 0.50
C PHE A 346 21.85 21.04 0.43
N GLU A 347 22.70 21.84 -0.22
CA GLU A 347 24.12 21.90 0.04
C GLU A 347 24.32 23.13 0.96
N THR A 348 24.89 22.83 2.12
CA THR A 348 25.13 23.72 3.25
C THR A 348 25.62 25.12 2.84
N TYR A 349 24.90 26.19 3.23
CA TYR A 349 25.49 27.54 3.28
C TYR A 349 24.70 28.62 4.05
N ASP A 350 25.31 29.10 5.13
CA ASP A 350 25.32 30.41 5.80
C ASP A 350 24.03 31.27 5.93
N PRO A 351 23.69 31.74 7.15
CA PRO A 351 22.36 32.17 7.58
C PRO A 351 22.30 33.68 7.88
N SER A 352 22.50 34.55 6.90
CA SER A 352 22.27 36.00 7.13
C SER A 352 21.53 36.68 5.98
N LYS A 353 20.18 36.54 5.96
CA LYS A 353 19.17 37.60 5.72
C LYS A 353 17.82 37.07 5.19
N GLN A 354 16.80 37.22 6.05
CA GLN A 354 15.38 37.64 5.87
C GLN A 354 14.50 36.90 4.82
N ILE A 355 13.42 36.18 5.17
CA ILE A 355 12.12 36.52 5.83
C ILE A 355 11.37 37.59 4.98
N GLU A 356 10.18 37.38 4.38
CA GLU A 356 8.88 36.94 4.93
C GLU A 356 7.86 36.70 3.77
N ILE A 357 6.74 36.00 4.04
CA ILE A 357 5.49 35.86 3.22
C ILE A 357 5.42 34.70 2.19
N ILE A 358 5.54 33.42 2.62
CA ILE A 358 5.00 32.26 1.87
C ILE A 358 4.76 31.08 2.84
N GLU A 359 3.75 31.16 3.71
CA GLU A 359 3.75 30.37 4.95
C GLU A 359 2.79 29.17 5.04
N ASN A 360 2.18 28.66 3.97
CA ASN A 360 1.35 27.45 4.14
C ASN A 360 1.49 26.37 3.05
N THR A 361 1.70 26.71 1.78
CA THR A 361 1.79 25.69 0.70
C THR A 361 3.24 25.22 0.46
N HIS A 362 4.20 26.09 0.71
CA HIS A 362 5.61 25.89 0.38
C HIS A 362 6.39 25.07 1.39
N GLN A 363 5.97 25.10 2.65
CA GLN A 363 6.57 24.25 3.68
C GLN A 363 6.37 22.79 3.31
N PHE A 364 5.20 22.42 2.76
CA PHE A 364 4.85 21.03 2.51
C PHE A 364 5.65 20.39 1.37
N THR A 365 5.81 21.06 0.22
CA THR A 365 6.56 20.50 -0.93
C THR A 365 8.08 20.54 -0.70
N VAL A 366 8.61 21.55 0.01
CA VAL A 366 10.01 21.58 0.45
C VAL A 366 10.28 20.49 1.47
N LEU A 367 9.39 20.29 2.46
CA LEU A 367 9.46 19.16 3.38
C LEU A 367 9.48 17.85 2.59
N ASN A 368 8.53 17.61 1.68
CA ASN A 368 8.38 16.31 1.01
C ASN A 368 9.59 15.96 0.11
N ASN A 369 10.17 16.95 -0.58
CA ASN A 369 11.40 16.77 -1.35
C ASN A 369 12.64 16.63 -0.45
N PHE A 370 12.68 17.33 0.68
CA PHE A 370 13.68 17.14 1.73
C PHE A 370 13.60 15.72 2.30
N ASN A 371 12.40 15.17 2.50
CA ASN A 371 12.16 13.79 2.93
C ASN A 371 12.74 12.77 1.98
N ARG A 372 12.42 12.87 0.68
CA ARG A 372 12.96 11.96 -0.33
C ARG A 372 14.49 11.99 -0.37
N LEU A 373 15.09 13.16 -0.11
CA LEU A 373 16.54 13.32 -0.03
C LEU A 373 17.10 12.75 1.28
N CYS A 374 16.49 13.04 2.43
CA CYS A 374 16.90 12.53 3.73
C CYS A 374 16.77 11.02 3.85
N HIS A 375 15.75 10.42 3.24
CA HIS A 375 15.55 8.97 3.17
C HIS A 375 16.63 8.30 2.31
N LYS A 376 16.94 8.87 1.13
CA LYS A 376 18.06 8.41 0.30
C LYS A 376 19.42 8.56 1.02
N ILE A 377 19.60 9.62 1.81
CA ILE A 377 20.84 9.88 2.56
C ILE A 377 20.96 8.98 3.81
N SER A 378 19.86 8.66 4.49
CA SER A 378 19.86 7.77 5.67
C SER A 378 20.14 6.32 5.29
N GLU A 379 19.64 5.86 4.13
CA GLU A 379 19.97 4.57 3.54
C GLU A 379 21.47 4.41 3.25
N GLU A 380 22.17 5.50 2.92
CA GLU A 380 23.61 5.51 2.65
C GLU A 380 24.51 5.61 3.91
N LYS A 381 23.93 5.70 5.13
CA LYS A 381 24.59 5.65 6.45
C LYS A 381 25.81 6.58 6.68
N LYS A 382 26.03 7.63 5.88
CA LYS A 382 27.32 8.36 5.86
C LYS A 382 27.31 9.88 6.00
N LEU A 383 26.16 10.53 6.20
CA LEU A 383 26.13 11.98 6.45
C LEU A 383 25.85 12.31 7.91
N ALA A 384 26.63 13.25 8.41
CA ALA A 384 26.75 13.56 9.83
C ALA A 384 25.64 14.52 10.29
N PRO A 385 25.13 14.39 11.53
CA PRO A 385 24.06 15.20 12.11
C PRO A 385 24.24 16.72 11.95
N GLU A 386 25.48 17.21 11.82
CA GLU A 386 25.79 18.64 11.65
C GLU A 386 25.21 19.24 10.35
N VAL A 387 25.02 18.43 9.29
CA VAL A 387 24.44 18.90 8.03
C VAL A 387 22.96 19.19 8.18
N TYR A 388 22.20 18.32 8.85
CA TYR A 388 20.77 18.53 9.13
C TYR A 388 20.56 19.85 9.88
N VAL A 389 21.36 20.06 10.91
CA VAL A 389 21.31 21.19 11.84
C VAL A 389 21.67 22.51 11.18
N ALA A 390 22.69 22.48 10.32
CA ALA A 390 23.06 23.62 9.50
C ALA A 390 21.93 24.02 8.54
N LEU A 391 21.14 23.05 8.07
CA LEU A 391 19.99 23.31 7.21
C LEU A 391 18.81 23.88 8.02
N PHE A 392 18.48 23.33 9.20
CA PHE A 392 17.44 23.89 10.09
C PHE A 392 17.71 25.34 10.49
N LYS A 393 18.94 25.67 10.90
CA LYS A 393 19.34 27.07 11.19
C LYS A 393 19.27 27.96 9.96
N LYS A 394 19.59 27.43 8.78
CA LYS A 394 19.68 28.20 7.54
C LYS A 394 18.31 28.59 6.99
N PHE A 395 17.28 27.76 7.20
CA PHE A 395 15.94 28.00 6.66
C PHE A 395 14.96 28.60 7.66
N ASP A 396 15.39 28.90 8.88
CA ASP A 396 14.51 29.41 9.94
C ASP A 396 13.28 28.51 10.18
N LEU A 397 13.43 27.22 9.84
CA LEU A 397 12.36 26.23 9.98
C LEU A 397 12.10 25.96 11.45
N ILE A 398 13.05 26.23 12.33
CA ILE A 398 12.96 25.91 13.75
C ILE A 398 11.86 26.72 14.47
N GLU A 399 11.71 28.01 14.18
CA GLU A 399 10.59 28.81 14.70
C GLU A 399 9.26 28.48 14.00
N LYS A 400 9.31 27.93 12.78
CA LYS A 400 8.13 27.66 11.94
C LYS A 400 7.64 26.22 11.94
N ILE A 401 8.36 25.30 12.59
CA ILE A 401 7.87 23.96 12.92
C ILE A 401 6.66 24.16 13.81
N ARG A 402 5.49 24.26 13.17
CA ARG A 402 4.22 24.15 13.86
C ARG A 402 4.12 22.72 14.37
N ARG A 403 3.30 22.50 15.40
CA ARG A 403 3.02 21.15 15.96
C ARG A 403 2.85 20.05 14.89
N LYS A 404 2.17 20.37 13.78
CA LYS A 404 1.92 19.46 12.65
C LYS A 404 3.18 18.99 11.92
N GLU A 405 4.22 19.81 11.85
CA GLU A 405 5.48 19.48 11.17
C GLU A 405 6.46 18.72 12.08
N ALA A 406 6.29 18.79 13.41
CA ALA A 406 7.12 18.03 14.35
C ALA A 406 6.96 16.51 14.16
N TRP A 407 5.78 16.05 13.72
CA TRP A 407 5.52 14.65 13.34
C TRP A 407 6.52 14.20 12.26
N PHE A 408 6.52 14.94 11.15
CA PHE A 408 7.34 14.72 9.97
C PHE A 408 8.84 14.68 10.28
N PHE A 409 9.30 15.61 11.12
CA PHE A 409 10.71 15.68 11.45
C PHE A 409 11.19 14.50 12.29
N THR A 410 10.35 13.98 13.17
CA THR A 410 10.79 12.89 14.07
C THR A 410 11.04 11.59 13.32
N ASP A 411 10.35 11.35 12.20
CA ASP A 411 10.58 10.19 11.33
C ASP A 411 11.89 10.27 10.54
N ILE A 412 12.32 11.47 10.18
CA ILE A 412 13.67 11.70 9.64
C ILE A 412 14.73 11.49 10.72
N PHE A 413 14.43 11.99 11.92
CA PHE A 413 15.42 12.17 12.96
C PHE A 413 15.64 10.95 13.85
N LYS A 414 14.76 9.95 13.83
CA LYS A 414 14.96 8.68 14.56
C LYS A 414 16.29 8.00 14.22
N TYR A 415 16.88 8.32 13.07
CA TYR A 415 18.17 7.77 12.64
C TYR A 415 19.39 8.63 13.03
N LEU A 416 19.21 9.80 13.66
CA LEU A 416 20.33 10.66 14.06
C LEU A 416 20.79 10.37 15.51
N PRO A 417 22.03 9.92 15.73
CA PRO A 417 22.54 9.63 17.08
C PRO A 417 22.63 10.85 18.01
N ASN A 418 22.56 12.07 17.48
CA ASN A 418 22.69 13.32 18.26
C ASN A 418 21.36 14.12 18.34
N PHE A 419 20.20 13.51 18.03
CA PHE A 419 18.94 14.27 17.94
C PHE A 419 18.61 15.07 19.19
N THR A 420 18.88 14.53 20.38
CA THR A 420 18.59 15.19 21.66
C THR A 420 19.38 16.49 21.79
N GLU A 421 20.69 16.45 21.51
CA GLU A 421 21.56 17.63 21.53
C GLU A 421 21.10 18.67 20.51
N LEU A 422 20.65 18.23 19.33
CA LEU A 422 20.17 19.10 18.28
C LEU A 422 18.79 19.70 18.59
N THR A 423 17.90 18.98 19.25
CA THR A 423 16.61 19.53 19.64
C THR A 423 16.79 20.57 20.75
N GLN A 424 17.64 20.27 21.73
CA GLN A 424 17.93 21.18 22.85
C GLN A 424 18.63 22.47 22.42
N ALA A 425 19.59 22.40 21.50
CA ALA A 425 20.38 23.56 21.11
C ALA A 425 19.71 24.46 20.07
N TYR A 426 18.59 24.02 19.48
CA TYR A 426 18.02 24.68 18.31
C TYR A 426 16.55 25.01 18.46
N ILE A 427 15.71 24.13 19.02
CA ILE A 427 14.29 24.44 19.21
C ILE A 427 14.14 25.42 20.38
N GLU A 428 13.59 26.62 20.15
CA GLU A 428 13.44 27.61 21.22
C GLU A 428 12.15 27.41 22.02
N ASP A 429 11.04 27.09 21.35
CA ASP A 429 9.76 26.81 21.98
C ASP A 429 9.84 25.57 22.87
N ASP A 430 9.72 25.76 24.18
CA ASP A 430 9.88 24.68 25.16
C ASP A 430 8.81 23.58 24.99
N ILE A 431 7.61 23.94 24.52
CA ILE A 431 6.53 22.97 24.28
C ILE A 431 6.92 22.06 23.11
N THR A 432 7.26 22.63 21.95
CA THR A 432 7.66 21.89 20.75
C THR A 432 8.93 21.09 21.00
N LYS A 433 9.92 21.67 21.70
CA LYS A 433 11.15 20.99 22.10
C LYS A 433 10.85 19.75 22.93
N GLN A 434 10.02 19.90 23.96
CA GLN A 434 9.62 18.78 24.81
C GLN A 434 8.84 17.74 23.99
N GLU A 435 7.90 18.14 23.15
CA GLU A 435 7.12 17.23 22.31
C GLU A 435 7.99 16.42 21.33
N MET A 436 8.99 17.06 20.71
CA MET A 436 9.96 16.44 19.81
C MET A 436 10.87 15.46 20.55
N LEU A 437 11.43 15.85 21.71
CA LEU A 437 12.25 14.97 22.54
C LEU A 437 11.45 13.75 23.02
N GLU A 438 10.24 13.97 23.54
CA GLU A 438 9.37 12.89 23.97
C GLU A 438 9.03 11.94 22.81
N ARG A 439 8.81 12.46 21.60
CA ARG A 439 8.53 11.63 20.42
C ARG A 439 9.75 10.85 19.97
N TYR A 440 10.92 11.47 19.91
CA TYR A 440 12.16 10.77 19.59
C TYR A 440 12.46 9.67 20.59
N ASP A 441 12.29 9.94 21.88
CA ASP A 441 12.42 8.93 22.92
C ASP A 441 11.44 7.78 22.65
N ARG A 442 10.16 8.04 22.34
CA ARG A 442 9.19 6.99 21.99
C ARG A 442 9.58 6.16 20.77
N VAL A 443 10.03 6.81 19.70
CA VAL A 443 10.37 6.14 18.43
C VAL A 443 11.66 5.32 18.55
N ASN A 444 12.63 5.78 19.35
CA ASN A 444 13.92 5.12 19.55
C ASN A 444 13.97 4.19 20.76
N GLN A 445 12.84 4.00 21.44
CA GLN A 445 12.76 2.95 22.46
C GLN A 445 13.11 1.61 21.82
N THR A 446 13.94 0.85 22.53
CA THR A 446 14.23 -0.51 22.11
C THR A 446 12.98 -1.37 22.30
N GLU A 447 12.86 -2.44 21.51
CA GLU A 447 11.80 -3.43 21.70
C GLU A 447 11.79 -3.99 23.13
N GLU A 448 12.98 -4.16 23.74
CA GLU A 448 13.10 -4.57 25.14
C GLU A 448 12.46 -3.56 26.11
N TYR A 449 12.63 -2.26 25.85
CA TYR A 449 12.02 -1.21 26.65
C TYR A 449 10.50 -1.22 26.51
N THR A 450 9.98 -1.26 25.29
CA THR A 450 8.52 -1.25 25.04
C THR A 450 7.87 -2.53 25.57
N ASP A 451 8.50 -3.69 25.39
CA ASP A 451 8.08 -4.98 25.98
C ASP A 451 8.02 -4.88 27.50
N LYS A 452 9.04 -4.28 28.13
CA LYS A 452 9.05 -4.03 29.59
C LYS A 452 7.97 -3.05 30.00
N TYR A 453 7.76 -1.99 29.26
CA TYR A 453 6.74 -1.01 29.55
C TYR A 453 5.34 -1.65 29.55
N ILE A 454 4.97 -2.42 28.52
CA ILE A 454 3.63 -3.04 28.45
C ILE A 454 3.41 -4.09 29.54
N ARG A 455 4.47 -4.76 30.01
CA ARG A 455 4.46 -5.60 31.22
C ARG A 455 4.24 -4.77 32.48
N ASP A 456 5.00 -3.70 32.65
CA ASP A 456 4.98 -2.86 33.86
C ASP A 456 3.61 -2.20 34.07
N ILE A 457 2.92 -1.80 33.00
CA ILE A 457 1.54 -1.28 33.08
C ILE A 457 0.48 -2.39 33.18
N GLY A 458 0.89 -3.66 33.08
CA GLY A 458 0.06 -4.84 33.27
C GLY A 458 -0.87 -5.15 32.08
N LEU A 459 -0.54 -4.75 30.86
CA LEU A 459 -1.28 -5.20 29.67
C LEU A 459 -0.98 -6.69 29.37
N VAL A 460 0.22 -7.13 29.73
CA VAL A 460 0.66 -8.51 29.59
C VAL A 460 1.29 -9.01 30.89
N ASP A 461 0.96 -10.25 31.27
CA ASP A 461 1.35 -10.80 32.58
C ASP A 461 2.74 -11.47 32.58
N ASN A 462 3.21 -11.93 31.42
CA ASN A 462 4.46 -12.69 31.29
C ASN A 462 5.27 -12.22 30.08
N ASP A 463 6.52 -12.67 30.02
CA ASP A 463 7.26 -12.67 28.77
C ASP A 463 6.47 -13.44 27.71
N PHE A 464 6.40 -12.85 26.52
CA PHE A 464 5.74 -13.41 25.37
C PHE A 464 6.83 -13.75 24.36
N ASP A 465 6.81 -15.00 23.90
CA ASP A 465 7.71 -15.44 22.84
C ASP A 465 7.49 -14.56 21.62
N ALA A 466 8.57 -14.27 20.88
CA ALA A 466 8.44 -13.70 19.57
C ALA A 466 7.62 -14.68 18.71
N VAL A 467 6.31 -14.45 18.59
CA VAL A 467 5.50 -15.01 17.51
C VAL A 467 6.29 -14.71 16.24
N VAL A 468 6.40 -15.69 15.33
CA VAL A 468 7.16 -15.54 14.07
C VAL A 468 6.61 -14.32 13.34
N PHE A 469 7.26 -13.18 13.56
CA PHE A 469 6.85 -11.87 13.12
C PHE A 469 7.28 -11.78 11.67
N LYS A 470 6.33 -11.83 10.73
CA LYS A 470 6.62 -11.40 9.37
C LYS A 470 6.73 -9.89 9.43
N THR A 471 7.95 -9.38 9.31
CA THR A 471 8.29 -7.95 9.33
C THR A 471 7.62 -7.09 8.24
N ASN A 472 6.71 -7.65 7.45
CA ASN A 472 6.28 -7.09 6.17
C ASN A 472 4.89 -6.44 6.20
N ASP A 473 4.12 -6.58 7.28
CA ASP A 473 2.72 -6.12 7.31
C ASP A 473 2.53 -4.79 8.05
N PHE A 474 3.60 -4.20 8.59
CA PHE A 474 3.58 -2.86 9.18
C PHE A 474 4.33 -1.90 8.26
N SER A 475 3.74 -0.74 8.02
CA SER A 475 4.43 0.35 7.33
C SER A 475 5.64 0.77 8.18
N TYR A 476 6.74 1.20 7.56
CA TYR A 476 8.00 1.52 8.25
C TYR A 476 7.91 2.68 9.28
N ASP A 477 6.71 3.25 9.45
CA ASP A 477 6.41 4.38 10.33
C ASP A 477 5.82 3.96 11.69
N ASP A 478 5.63 2.66 11.93
CA ASP A 478 5.00 2.19 13.16
C ASP A 478 5.95 2.26 14.35
N LEU A 479 5.54 3.04 15.37
CA LEU A 479 6.20 3.11 16.67
C LEU A 479 6.54 1.71 17.18
N VAL A 480 7.73 1.53 17.77
CA VAL A 480 8.21 0.23 18.31
C VAL A 480 7.19 -0.42 19.26
N ILE A 481 6.32 0.39 19.87
CA ILE A 481 5.21 -0.08 20.69
C ILE A 481 4.20 -0.96 19.94
N TYR A 482 3.83 -0.66 18.68
CA TYR A 482 2.91 -1.48 17.89
C TYR A 482 3.48 -2.87 17.64
N LYS A 483 4.78 -2.94 17.32
CA LYS A 483 5.50 -4.21 17.20
C LYS A 483 5.44 -5.01 18.51
N SER A 484 5.68 -4.38 19.65
CA SER A 484 5.57 -5.04 20.96
C SER A 484 4.15 -5.53 21.27
N LEU A 485 3.12 -4.74 20.95
CA LEU A 485 1.72 -5.12 21.18
C LEU A 485 1.26 -6.26 20.26
N TYR A 486 1.71 -6.25 19.00
CA TYR A 486 1.44 -7.33 18.04
C TYR A 486 2.16 -8.62 18.44
N LYS A 487 3.45 -8.54 18.80
CA LYS A 487 4.25 -9.66 19.32
C LYS A 487 3.64 -10.24 20.60
N ALA A 488 3.07 -9.39 21.45
CA ALA A 488 2.31 -9.78 22.63
C ALA A 488 0.96 -10.46 22.31
N GLY A 489 0.53 -10.45 21.04
CA GLY A 489 -0.74 -11.02 20.61
C GLY A 489 -1.95 -10.31 21.20
N ILE A 490 -1.87 -9.00 21.39
CA ILE A 490 -2.98 -8.19 21.95
C ILE A 490 -3.39 -7.01 21.06
N SER A 491 -2.65 -6.72 19.98
CA SER A 491 -3.03 -5.72 18.98
C SER A 491 -3.54 -6.39 17.72
N ILE A 492 -4.58 -5.83 17.13
CA ILE A 492 -5.05 -6.19 15.80
C ILE A 492 -5.13 -4.92 14.94
N GLU A 493 -4.66 -5.03 13.71
CA GLU A 493 -4.73 -3.99 12.69
C GLU A 493 -5.22 -4.62 11.39
N PHE A 494 -6.14 -3.95 10.71
CA PHE A 494 -6.72 -4.43 9.47
C PHE A 494 -7.35 -3.29 8.68
N ASP A 495 -7.48 -3.50 7.38
CA ASP A 495 -8.24 -2.64 6.48
C ASP A 495 -9.74 -2.85 6.72
N THR A 496 -10.45 -1.76 6.96
CA THR A 496 -11.90 -1.76 7.16
C THR A 496 -12.67 -1.93 5.86
N GLU A 497 -12.02 -1.74 4.71
CA GLU A 497 -12.49 -2.15 3.38
C GLU A 497 -12.12 -3.63 3.13
N SER A 498 -13.07 -4.52 3.36
CA SER A 498 -12.84 -5.98 3.31
C SER A 498 -12.55 -6.54 1.92
N SER A 499 -12.68 -5.73 0.87
CA SER A 499 -12.68 -6.17 -0.55
C SER A 499 -13.72 -7.26 -0.86
N ALA A 500 -14.70 -7.46 0.03
CA ALA A 500 -15.74 -8.45 -0.07
C ALA A 500 -17.13 -7.82 0.13
N TYR A 501 -18.11 -8.22 -0.69
CA TYR A 501 -19.49 -7.75 -0.55
C TYR A 501 -20.44 -8.93 -0.29
N PRO A 502 -21.09 -9.01 0.89
CA PRO A 502 -20.90 -8.15 2.06
C PRO A 502 -19.58 -8.44 2.79
N ALA A 503 -19.13 -7.51 3.63
CA ALA A 503 -17.95 -7.67 4.47
C ALA A 503 -18.05 -8.91 5.39
N ASP A 504 -16.93 -9.64 5.57
CA ASP A 504 -16.87 -10.98 6.19
C ASP A 504 -16.66 -10.94 7.72
N HIS A 505 -17.65 -10.41 8.44
CA HIS A 505 -17.56 -10.20 9.89
C HIS A 505 -17.29 -11.49 10.69
N ASP A 506 -17.65 -12.67 10.18
CA ASP A 506 -17.39 -13.95 10.84
C ASP A 506 -15.89 -14.26 10.95
N ASN A 507 -15.14 -14.05 9.86
CA ASN A 507 -13.68 -14.17 9.85
C ASN A 507 -13.04 -13.10 10.75
N LEU A 508 -13.54 -11.86 10.70
CA LEU A 508 -13.03 -10.78 11.54
C LEU A 508 -13.20 -11.08 13.04
N ILE A 509 -14.34 -11.64 13.47
CA ILE A 509 -14.51 -12.09 14.86
C ILE A 509 -13.46 -13.11 15.25
N LEU A 510 -13.21 -14.10 14.41
CA LEU A 510 -12.24 -15.14 14.69
C LEU A 510 -10.82 -14.57 14.78
N GLU A 511 -10.50 -13.54 14.00
CA GLU A 511 -9.23 -12.81 14.12
C GLU A 511 -9.12 -12.11 15.47
N PHE A 512 -10.10 -11.29 15.86
CA PHE A 512 -10.14 -10.63 17.18
C PHE A 512 -10.00 -11.65 18.33
N VAL A 513 -10.67 -12.81 18.24
CA VAL A 513 -10.60 -13.87 19.26
C VAL A 513 -9.17 -14.39 19.45
N LYS A 514 -8.34 -14.48 18.39
CA LYS A 514 -6.92 -14.89 18.50
C LYS A 514 -6.15 -13.94 19.42
N HIS A 515 -6.46 -12.64 19.39
CA HIS A 515 -5.83 -11.61 20.21
C HIS A 515 -6.33 -11.58 21.67
N THR A 516 -7.26 -12.48 22.04
CA THR A 516 -7.69 -12.63 23.44
C THR A 516 -6.81 -13.60 24.25
N ARG A 517 -5.78 -14.17 23.63
CA ARG A 517 -4.85 -15.14 24.26
C ARG A 517 -5.59 -16.30 24.92
N GLY A 518 -6.64 -16.79 24.25
CA GLY A 518 -7.45 -17.94 24.69
C GLY A 518 -8.54 -17.62 25.71
N LYS A 519 -8.69 -16.37 26.18
CA LYS A 519 -9.77 -15.99 27.11
C LYS A 519 -11.17 -16.16 26.50
N LEU A 520 -11.28 -15.98 25.19
CA LEU A 520 -12.48 -16.30 24.42
C LEU A 520 -12.35 -17.62 23.65
N SER A 521 -11.58 -18.59 24.16
CA SER A 521 -11.53 -19.93 23.58
C SER A 521 -12.93 -20.56 23.54
N GLY A 522 -13.29 -21.11 22.38
CA GLY A 522 -14.61 -21.67 22.12
C GLY A 522 -15.64 -20.69 21.56
N VAL A 523 -15.28 -19.44 21.27
CA VAL A 523 -16.10 -18.60 20.38
C VAL A 523 -16.22 -19.28 19.03
N LYS A 524 -17.44 -19.32 18.49
CA LYS A 524 -17.71 -19.69 17.10
C LYS A 524 -18.51 -18.57 16.46
N ALA A 525 -18.23 -18.28 15.20
CA ALA A 525 -18.95 -17.29 14.43
C ALA A 525 -19.41 -17.88 13.09
N TYR A 526 -20.52 -17.38 12.57
CA TYR A 526 -20.96 -17.62 11.19
C TYR A 526 -21.82 -16.45 10.72
N GLN A 527 -21.51 -15.94 9.53
CA GLN A 527 -22.29 -14.91 8.86
C GLN A 527 -23.24 -15.56 7.86
N GLU A 528 -24.53 -15.31 8.02
CA GLU A 528 -25.55 -15.66 7.04
C GLU A 528 -25.91 -14.43 6.21
N THR A 529 -25.89 -14.62 4.89
CA THR A 529 -26.16 -13.57 3.91
C THR A 529 -27.39 -13.93 3.10
N ARG A 530 -28.32 -12.99 2.91
CA ARG A 530 -29.52 -13.16 2.09
C ARG A 530 -29.69 -12.01 1.11
N PHE A 531 -29.82 -12.34 -0.16
CA PHE A 531 -30.13 -11.34 -1.17
C PHE A 531 -31.63 -11.00 -1.16
N ASN A 532 -31.93 -9.74 -0.96
CA ASN A 532 -33.28 -9.18 -0.95
C ASN A 532 -33.56 -8.55 -2.33
N ALA A 533 -33.92 -9.41 -3.30
CA ALA A 533 -34.13 -8.99 -4.69
C ALA A 533 -35.06 -7.78 -4.87
N PRO A 534 -36.17 -7.62 -4.12
CA PRO A 534 -37.02 -6.44 -4.22
C PRO A 534 -36.35 -5.11 -3.82
N LYS A 535 -35.36 -5.16 -2.93
CA LYS A 535 -34.62 -3.98 -2.44
C LYS A 535 -33.26 -3.80 -3.10
N ASP A 536 -32.85 -4.77 -3.93
CA ASP A 536 -31.49 -4.87 -4.45
C ASP A 536 -30.43 -4.73 -3.34
N SER A 537 -30.72 -5.31 -2.19
CA SER A 537 -29.89 -5.20 -0.99
C SER A 537 -29.50 -6.58 -0.49
N THR A 538 -28.39 -6.62 0.22
CA THR A 538 -27.95 -7.82 0.93
C THR A 538 -28.25 -7.64 2.41
N ASP A 539 -29.10 -8.51 2.96
CA ASP A 539 -29.38 -8.57 4.39
C ASP A 539 -28.37 -9.54 5.03
N THR A 540 -27.63 -9.06 6.02
CA THR A 540 -26.57 -9.81 6.71
C THR A 540 -26.97 -10.06 8.16
N GLN A 541 -26.70 -11.28 8.63
CA GLN A 541 -26.92 -11.69 10.01
C GLN A 541 -25.71 -12.46 10.52
N LEU A 542 -25.14 -12.01 11.64
CA LEU A 542 -23.98 -12.64 12.26
C LEU A 542 -24.40 -13.38 13.53
N PHE A 543 -24.05 -14.67 13.59
CA PHE A 543 -24.23 -15.50 14.77
C PHE A 543 -22.89 -15.70 15.46
N VAL A 544 -22.86 -15.46 16.77
CA VAL A 544 -21.69 -15.74 17.61
C VAL A 544 -22.12 -16.55 18.80
N THR A 545 -21.47 -17.68 19.06
CA THR A 545 -21.73 -18.47 20.26
C THR A 545 -20.52 -18.46 21.18
N TYR A 546 -20.78 -18.33 22.47
CA TYR A 546 -19.77 -18.44 23.51
C TYR A 546 -20.42 -19.00 24.78
N LYS A 547 -19.85 -20.08 25.31
CA LYS A 547 -20.42 -20.85 26.42
C LYS A 547 -21.87 -21.26 26.13
N ASP A 548 -22.82 -20.84 26.95
CA ASP A 548 -24.25 -21.17 26.91
C ASP A 548 -25.10 -20.06 26.29
N LYS A 549 -24.50 -19.13 25.56
CA LYS A 549 -25.18 -18.01 24.90
C LYS A 549 -24.91 -17.96 23.41
N CYS A 550 -25.88 -17.42 22.68
CA CYS A 550 -25.72 -16.99 21.30
C CYS A 550 -26.05 -15.50 21.19
N TYR A 551 -25.14 -14.75 20.56
CA TYR A 551 -25.30 -13.35 20.22
C TYR A 551 -25.64 -13.28 18.74
N VAL A 552 -26.68 -12.52 18.41
CA VAL A 552 -27.15 -12.31 17.05
C VAL A 552 -26.99 -10.84 16.73
N MET A 553 -26.22 -10.54 15.70
CA MET A 553 -25.97 -9.18 15.24
C MET A 553 -26.49 -8.98 13.82
N PHE A 554 -27.03 -7.80 13.56
CA PHE A 554 -27.47 -7.35 12.23
C PHE A 554 -26.63 -6.13 11.84
N PRO A 555 -25.47 -6.30 11.19
CA PRO A 555 -24.64 -5.18 10.77
C PRO A 555 -25.38 -4.30 9.77
N GLU A 556 -25.13 -3.00 9.82
CA GLU A 556 -25.48 -2.09 8.73
C GLU A 556 -24.67 -2.43 7.47
N ASN A 557 -25.27 -2.18 6.30
CA ASN A 557 -24.62 -2.46 5.02
C ASN A 557 -23.92 -1.18 4.52
N PHE A 558 -22.61 -1.10 4.75
CA PHE A 558 -21.74 -0.06 4.23
C PHE A 558 -20.98 -0.50 2.96
N GLY A 559 -21.54 -1.45 2.20
CA GLY A 559 -20.86 -2.02 1.04
C GLY A 559 -19.85 -3.09 1.47
N ASP A 560 -18.61 -2.93 1.03
CA ASP A 560 -17.45 -3.73 1.41
C ASP A 560 -16.78 -3.25 2.71
N TRP A 561 -17.33 -2.23 3.37
CA TRP A 561 -16.86 -1.75 4.66
C TRP A 561 -17.55 -2.46 5.83
N TYR A 562 -16.79 -2.74 6.90
CA TYR A 562 -17.35 -3.31 8.14
C TYR A 562 -18.16 -2.28 8.93
N ASP A 563 -19.25 -2.74 9.56
CA ASP A 563 -19.96 -1.98 10.61
C ASP A 563 -19.21 -2.13 11.94
N MET A 564 -18.14 -1.34 12.10
CA MET A 564 -17.23 -1.46 13.23
C MET A 564 -17.87 -1.11 14.59
N ASP A 565 -18.83 -0.18 14.63
CA ASP A 565 -19.50 0.22 15.85
C ASP A 565 -20.33 -0.94 16.43
N THR A 566 -21.18 -1.54 15.60
CA THR A 566 -21.99 -2.69 16.02
C THR A 566 -21.10 -3.90 16.33
N PHE A 567 -20.07 -4.14 15.53
CA PHE A 567 -19.12 -5.22 15.71
C PHE A 567 -18.38 -5.15 17.05
N LEU A 568 -17.83 -3.99 17.42
CA LEU A 568 -17.13 -3.81 18.69
C LEU A 568 -18.07 -3.91 19.89
N ASN A 569 -19.29 -3.39 19.75
CA ASN A 569 -20.31 -3.52 20.79
C ASN A 569 -20.64 -4.99 21.07
N LEU A 570 -20.77 -5.81 20.03
CA LEU A 570 -20.93 -7.26 20.14
C LEU A 570 -19.74 -7.91 20.88
N LEU A 571 -18.51 -7.67 20.44
CA LEU A 571 -17.32 -8.27 21.06
C LEU A 571 -17.17 -7.87 22.53
N ASN A 572 -17.30 -6.58 22.85
CA ASN A 572 -17.16 -6.10 24.21
C ASN A 572 -18.31 -6.56 25.12
N THR A 573 -19.50 -6.80 24.56
CA THR A 573 -20.59 -7.48 25.27
C THR A 573 -20.20 -8.91 25.64
N ILE A 574 -19.67 -9.70 24.69
CA ILE A 574 -19.21 -11.08 24.95
C ILE A 574 -18.14 -11.10 26.05
N VAL A 575 -17.14 -10.24 25.93
CA VAL A 575 -16.02 -10.12 26.88
C VAL A 575 -16.52 -9.78 28.29
N LYS A 576 -17.40 -8.78 28.40
CA LYS A 576 -18.00 -8.36 29.67
C LYS A 576 -18.81 -9.48 30.32
N GLU A 577 -19.67 -10.15 29.55
CA GLU A 577 -20.48 -11.26 30.05
C GLU A 577 -19.65 -12.51 30.40
N ALA A 578 -18.47 -12.66 29.78
CA ALA A 578 -17.51 -13.70 30.14
C ALA A 578 -16.83 -13.46 31.50
N GLY A 579 -17.03 -12.28 32.11
CA GLY A 579 -16.35 -11.87 33.34
C GLY A 579 -14.89 -11.49 33.11
N ILE A 580 -14.52 -11.17 31.87
CA ILE A 580 -13.18 -10.74 31.49
C ILE A 580 -13.08 -9.23 31.76
N LYS A 581 -11.95 -8.79 32.32
CA LYS A 581 -11.74 -7.38 32.69
C LYS A 581 -11.23 -6.53 31.53
N GLU A 582 -10.54 -7.17 30.60
CA GLU A 582 -10.10 -6.57 29.35
C GLU A 582 -11.29 -6.26 28.44
N GLU A 583 -11.07 -5.44 27.43
CA GLU A 583 -11.98 -5.17 26.32
C GLU A 583 -11.15 -4.79 25.09
N PHE A 584 -11.78 -4.77 23.91
CA PHE A 584 -11.16 -4.21 22.71
C PHE A 584 -11.36 -2.70 22.72
N VAL A 585 -10.24 -1.97 22.76
CA VAL A 585 -10.20 -0.51 22.78
C VAL A 585 -9.57 -0.03 21.49
N ALA A 586 -10.29 0.84 20.77
CA ALA A 586 -9.78 1.51 19.58
C ALA A 586 -8.59 2.40 19.94
N VAL A 587 -7.54 2.30 19.15
CA VAL A 587 -6.33 3.11 19.27
C VAL A 587 -6.28 4.15 18.16
N TYR A 588 -6.54 3.71 16.92
CA TYR A 588 -6.60 4.55 15.72
C TYR A 588 -7.70 4.03 14.80
N THR A 589 -8.54 4.93 14.29
CA THR A 589 -9.65 4.63 13.35
C THR A 589 -9.86 5.78 12.35
N GLY A 590 -8.78 6.45 11.94
CA GLY A 590 -8.86 7.72 11.20
C GLY A 590 -8.83 7.60 9.68
N ASP A 591 -8.71 6.40 9.13
CA ASP A 591 -8.62 6.14 7.68
C ASP A 591 -9.26 4.78 7.37
N GLN A 592 -8.97 4.21 6.18
CA GLN A 592 -9.37 2.85 5.82
C GLN A 592 -8.85 1.81 6.82
N TYR A 593 -7.79 2.10 7.60
CA TYR A 593 -7.24 1.18 8.59
C TYR A 593 -7.78 1.41 10.01
N ALA A 594 -8.07 0.31 10.72
CA ALA A 594 -8.44 0.34 12.13
C ALA A 594 -7.49 -0.50 12.99
N ASN A 595 -7.14 0.02 14.17
CA ASN A 595 -6.24 -0.62 15.13
C ASN A 595 -6.89 -0.70 16.52
N TYR A 596 -6.91 -1.92 17.09
CA TYR A 596 -7.49 -2.20 18.41
C TYR A 596 -6.51 -2.93 19.31
N ILE A 597 -6.57 -2.61 20.60
CA ILE A 597 -5.83 -3.32 21.65
C ILE A 597 -6.81 -4.03 22.59
N PHE A 598 -6.54 -5.31 22.84
CA PHE A 598 -7.21 -6.10 23.85
C PHE A 598 -6.52 -5.96 25.22
N GLY A 599 -7.12 -5.18 26.12
CA GLY A 599 -6.58 -4.91 27.45
C GLY A 599 -7.58 -4.25 28.39
N GLU A 600 -7.26 -4.14 29.68
CA GLU A 600 -8.11 -3.36 30.59
C GLU A 600 -8.10 -1.90 30.14
N ARG A 601 -9.28 -1.29 29.91
CA ARG A 601 -9.37 0.07 29.34
C ARG A 601 -8.48 1.08 30.05
N LYS A 602 -8.42 1.11 31.38
CA LYS A 602 -7.54 2.04 32.11
C LYS A 602 -6.06 1.91 31.73
N LYS A 603 -5.58 0.69 31.44
CA LYS A 603 -4.21 0.41 31.03
C LYS A 603 -4.00 0.79 29.56
N VAL A 604 -4.99 0.51 28.70
CA VAL A 604 -4.94 0.93 27.29
C VAL A 604 -4.98 2.45 27.16
N GLU A 605 -5.86 3.15 27.88
CA GLU A 605 -5.89 4.62 27.92
C GLU A 605 -4.57 5.22 28.45
N LYS A 606 -3.93 4.57 29.43
CA LYS A 606 -2.59 4.96 29.89
C LYS A 606 -1.56 4.81 28.76
N LEU A 607 -1.55 3.67 28.06
CA LEU A 607 -0.68 3.44 26.92
C LEU A 607 -0.92 4.49 25.82
N LYS A 608 -2.19 4.70 25.43
CA LYS A 608 -2.60 5.69 24.42
C LYS A 608 -2.13 7.09 24.79
N LYS A 609 -2.26 7.48 26.05
CA LYS A 609 -1.74 8.76 26.57
C LYS A 609 -0.20 8.82 26.53
N ASP A 610 0.48 7.81 27.07
CA ASP A 610 1.94 7.81 27.21
C ASP A 610 2.64 7.74 25.83
N TYR A 611 2.02 7.06 24.87
CA TYR A 611 2.55 6.92 23.50
C TYR A 611 1.89 7.85 22.46
N LYS A 612 0.90 8.65 22.86
CA LYS A 612 0.11 9.53 21.98
C LYS A 612 -0.51 8.78 20.80
N LEU A 613 -1.20 7.68 21.09
CA LEU A 613 -1.76 6.80 20.06
C LEU A 613 -3.15 7.26 19.55
N ASP A 614 -3.85 8.14 20.27
CA ASP A 614 -5.18 8.67 19.91
C ASP A 614 -5.21 9.65 18.74
N TYR A 615 -4.07 9.97 18.13
CA TYR A 615 -3.99 11.05 17.15
C TYR A 615 -4.63 10.63 15.82
N THR A 616 -5.88 11.05 15.61
CA THR A 616 -6.53 11.03 14.30
C THR A 616 -6.06 12.23 13.47
N TYR A 617 -5.69 12.01 12.20
CA TYR A 617 -5.23 13.08 11.28
C TYR A 617 -6.20 14.27 11.19
N GLU A 618 -7.50 14.08 11.47
CA GLU A 618 -8.52 15.13 11.41
C GLU A 618 -8.41 16.22 12.49
N GLU A 619 -7.91 15.92 13.70
CA GLU A 619 -7.71 16.96 14.74
C GLU A 619 -6.62 17.96 14.34
N GLU A 620 -5.82 17.62 13.32
CA GLU A 620 -4.84 18.51 12.71
C GLU A 620 -5.39 19.27 11.50
N GLY A 621 -6.68 19.24 11.18
CA GLY A 621 -7.29 20.09 10.15
C GLY A 621 -6.60 19.99 8.78
N TYR A 622 -6.39 18.76 8.32
CA TYR A 622 -6.03 18.44 6.94
C TYR A 622 -7.21 18.67 5.99
#